data_AF-A0A1B7MK58-F1
#
_entry.id   AF-A0A1B7MK58-F1
#
_cell.length_a   1.000
_cell.length_b   1.000
_cell.length_c   1.000
_cell.angle_alpha   90.00
_cell.angle_beta   90.00
_cell.angle_gamma   90.00
#
_symmetry.space_group_name_H-M   'P 1'
#
loop_
_entity.id
_entity.type
_entity.pdbx_description
1 polymer ?
#
loop_
_entity_poly.entity_id
_entity_poly.type
_entity_poly.pdbx_seq_one_letter_code
_entity_poly.pdbx_strand_id
1 'polypeptide(L)'
;MPRPDKWRLCRSFRARDRHFRGDDRWRDWQDFADYVPIGVDSPALIKVSQSAQRAPFNAEYKWLNTSDNLKIYDPDVTVLNSYHGGAYQQTTSGLSLTDQACYELDSGCYNVYGFKYKPGFDNGYITWISSGKAVGTINSGGLGPDTETEIGARLIPQEPMYIIVNLGFSLNFGGIDFDNIQFPATMMIDYIRVYQPSNAHNIGCDPLGFPTATYIETPAKELYRYKDAYTNFKLTGWSFPNYNQTVPKNRLNGGC
;
A
#
# COMPACT_ATOMS: atom_id res chain seq x y z
N MET A 1 16.21 -17.53 17.98
CA MET A 1 16.46 -17.42 16.53
C MET A 1 17.47 -16.30 16.28
N PRO A 2 18.51 -16.53 15.47
CA PRO A 2 19.64 -15.60 15.34
C PRO A 2 19.22 -14.33 14.59
N ARG A 3 19.65 -13.17 15.09
CA ARG A 3 19.41 -11.85 14.50
C ARG A 3 20.18 -11.75 13.18
N PRO A 4 19.56 -11.39 12.05
CA PRO A 4 20.30 -10.99 10.87
C PRO A 4 20.98 -9.66 11.17
N ASP A 5 22.26 -9.60 10.84
CA ASP A 5 23.16 -8.50 11.10
C ASP A 5 22.64 -7.13 10.61
N LYS A 6 22.87 -6.13 11.48
CA LYS A 6 22.98 -4.67 11.21
C LYS A 6 21.72 -3.90 10.77
N TRP A 7 20.66 -3.92 11.57
CA TRP A 7 19.57 -2.94 11.46
C TRP A 7 19.29 -2.31 12.83
N ARG A 8 19.40 -0.98 12.94
CA ARG A 8 19.14 -0.23 14.19
C ARG A 8 17.77 0.43 14.14
N LEU A 9 17.09 0.37 15.28
CA LEU A 9 15.71 0.80 15.55
C LEU A 9 15.56 2.33 15.56
N CYS A 10 14.59 2.89 14.83
CA CYS A 10 14.11 4.27 14.97
C CYS A 10 12.60 4.27 15.35
N ARG A 11 12.20 5.16 16.27
CA ARG A 11 11.00 5.07 17.13
C ARG A 11 9.66 5.51 16.48
N SER A 12 8.62 4.67 16.69
CA SER A 12 7.15 4.86 16.94
C SER A 12 6.41 6.19 16.66
N PHE A 13 5.22 6.11 16.02
CA PHE A 13 4.07 7.04 16.21
C PHE A 13 2.67 6.38 15.95
N ARG A 14 1.60 7.07 16.43
CA ARG A 14 0.17 6.68 16.59
C ARG A 14 -0.74 7.40 15.57
N ALA A 15 -1.79 6.74 15.08
CA ALA A 15 -2.65 7.17 13.95
C ALA A 15 -3.96 7.91 14.33
N ARG A 16 -4.57 8.57 13.32
CA ARG A 16 -5.98 8.99 13.26
C ARG A 16 -6.53 8.87 11.82
N ASP A 17 -7.82 8.56 11.77
CA ASP A 17 -8.69 8.22 10.65
C ASP A 17 -8.73 9.23 9.47
N ARG A 18 -8.96 8.73 8.24
CA ARG A 18 -9.34 9.56 7.09
C ARG A 18 -10.25 8.79 6.12
N HIS A 19 -11.42 9.38 5.89
CA HIS A 19 -12.42 8.99 4.91
C HIS A 19 -11.89 9.30 3.50
N PHE A 20 -11.69 8.28 2.66
CA PHE A 20 -11.30 8.46 1.25
C PHE A 20 -12.50 8.99 0.45
N ARG A 21 -12.44 10.26 0.00
CA ARG A 21 -13.28 10.76 -1.10
C ARG A 21 -12.45 10.80 -2.38
N GLY A 22 -13.09 10.49 -3.51
CA GLY A 22 -12.52 10.17 -4.83
C GLY A 22 -11.73 11.25 -5.57
N ASP A 23 -10.81 11.97 -4.93
CA ASP A 23 -9.94 12.95 -5.60
C ASP A 23 -8.42 12.64 -5.57
N ASP A 24 -7.98 11.54 -4.96
CA ASP A 24 -6.56 11.10 -4.97
C ASP A 24 -6.19 10.30 -6.24
N ARG A 25 -6.61 10.80 -7.41
CA ARG A 25 -6.76 10.02 -8.66
C ARG A 25 -5.49 9.46 -9.32
N TRP A 26 -4.28 9.65 -8.78
CA TRP A 26 -3.04 9.27 -9.48
C TRP A 26 -1.86 8.96 -8.57
N ARG A 27 -2.01 8.05 -7.59
CA ARG A 27 -0.90 7.65 -6.71
C ARG A 27 -0.82 6.14 -6.53
N ASP A 28 0.41 5.63 -6.63
CA ASP A 28 0.75 4.26 -6.30
C ASP A 28 0.86 4.11 -4.78
N TRP A 29 0.21 3.08 -4.22
CA TRP A 29 0.28 2.75 -2.80
C TRP A 29 0.32 1.24 -2.60
N GLN A 30 0.77 0.81 -1.42
CA GLN A 30 0.85 -0.59 -1.04
C GLN A 30 -0.10 -0.87 0.13
N ASP A 31 -0.82 -1.97 0.04
CA ASP A 31 -1.83 -2.36 1.02
C ASP A 31 -1.83 -3.86 1.30
N PHE A 32 -2.23 -4.18 2.53
CA PHE A 32 -2.64 -5.51 2.94
C PHE A 32 -4.12 -5.41 3.30
N ALA A 33 -4.95 -6.24 2.70
CA ALA A 33 -6.37 -6.31 3.00
C ALA A 33 -6.78 -7.77 3.19
N ASP A 34 -7.32 -8.10 4.36
CA ASP A 34 -7.83 -9.44 4.64
C ASP A 34 -9.24 -9.59 4.05
N TYR A 35 -9.46 -10.71 3.36
CA TYR A 35 -10.71 -11.08 2.73
C TYR A 35 -11.16 -12.44 3.26
N VAL A 36 -12.40 -12.51 3.73
CA VAL A 36 -13.11 -13.77 3.96
C VAL A 36 -13.82 -14.11 2.65
N PRO A 37 -13.45 -15.18 1.93
CA PRO A 37 -14.23 -15.60 0.77
C PRO A 37 -15.60 -16.10 1.27
N ILE A 38 -16.68 -15.77 0.58
CA ILE A 38 -17.97 -16.44 0.79
C ILE A 38 -18.01 -17.64 -0.16
N GLY A 39 -17.79 -18.83 0.40
CA GLY A 39 -18.10 -20.11 -0.25
C GLY A 39 -19.33 -20.70 0.43
N VAL A 40 -20.33 -21.09 -0.37
CA VAL A 40 -21.62 -21.60 0.13
C VAL A 40 -21.50 -23.06 0.62
N ASP A 41 -20.34 -23.71 0.44
CA ASP A 41 -20.10 -25.08 0.90
C ASP A 41 -18.67 -25.21 1.43
N SER A 42 -18.54 -25.45 2.76
CA SER A 42 -17.31 -25.45 3.59
C SER A 42 -16.82 -24.05 4.00
N PRO A 43 -16.32 -23.84 5.24
CA PRO A 43 -15.82 -22.53 5.63
C PRO A 43 -14.64 -22.20 4.71
N ALA A 44 -14.84 -21.25 3.82
CA ALA A 44 -13.79 -20.82 2.92
C ALA A 44 -12.68 -20.23 3.79
N LEU A 45 -11.48 -20.78 3.65
CA LEU A 45 -10.32 -20.32 4.41
C LEU A 45 -10.08 -18.84 4.14
N ILE A 46 -9.86 -18.08 5.20
CA ILE A 46 -9.61 -16.65 5.13
C ILE A 46 -8.29 -16.41 4.42
N LYS A 47 -8.26 -15.41 3.54
CA LYS A 47 -7.09 -15.03 2.76
C LYS A 47 -6.74 -13.58 3.02
N VAL A 48 -5.49 -13.24 2.86
CA VAL A 48 -5.01 -11.86 2.82
C VAL A 48 -4.61 -11.53 1.39
N SER A 49 -5.10 -10.39 0.88
CA SER A 49 -4.58 -9.75 -0.33
C SER A 49 -3.35 -8.95 0.03
N GLN A 50 -2.25 -9.23 -0.65
CA GLN A 50 -1.08 -8.37 -0.67
C GLN A 50 -1.06 -7.65 -2.00
N SER A 51 -1.26 -6.34 -1.97
CA SER A 51 -1.53 -5.57 -3.17
C SER A 51 -0.67 -4.31 -3.27
N ALA A 52 -0.53 -3.86 -4.51
CA ALA A 52 -0.01 -2.55 -4.83
C ALA A 52 -0.91 -1.93 -5.90
N GLN A 53 -1.50 -0.80 -5.55
CA GLN A 53 -2.31 0.01 -6.45
C GLN A 53 -1.40 0.73 -7.44
N ARG A 54 -1.85 0.81 -8.69
CA ARG A 54 -1.09 1.31 -9.83
C ARG A 54 -1.82 2.43 -10.50
N ALA A 55 -1.10 3.48 -10.85
CA ALA A 55 -1.56 4.51 -11.76
C ALA A 55 -0.38 5.02 -12.61
N PRO A 56 -0.61 5.43 -13.87
CA PRO A 56 -1.84 5.28 -14.65
C PRO A 56 -2.23 3.80 -14.91
N PHE A 57 -3.48 3.57 -15.31
CA PHE A 57 -4.04 2.23 -15.50
C PHE A 57 -3.77 1.69 -16.91
N ASN A 58 -3.39 0.41 -16.99
CA ASN A 58 -3.30 -0.36 -18.24
C ASN A 58 -4.66 -0.52 -18.90
N ALA A 59 -4.65 -0.80 -20.20
CA ALA A 59 -5.79 -1.35 -20.92
C ALA A 59 -6.30 -2.60 -20.20
N GLU A 60 -7.60 -2.58 -19.88
CA GLU A 60 -8.28 -3.64 -19.13
C GLU A 60 -7.60 -4.00 -17.79
N TYR A 61 -6.79 -3.11 -17.22
CA TYR A 61 -6.01 -3.34 -15.99
C TYR A 61 -5.03 -4.53 -16.07
N LYS A 62 -4.69 -4.97 -17.29
CA LYS A 62 -3.79 -6.11 -17.53
C LYS A 62 -2.33 -5.67 -17.42
N TRP A 63 -1.59 -6.29 -16.51
CA TRP A 63 -0.15 -6.08 -16.33
C TRP A 63 0.63 -7.31 -16.80
N LEU A 64 1.93 -7.16 -17.09
CA LEU A 64 2.76 -8.22 -17.64
C LEU A 64 3.21 -9.19 -16.54
N ASN A 65 2.30 -10.05 -16.09
CA ASN A 65 2.50 -11.01 -14.98
C ASN A 65 3.23 -12.31 -15.36
N THR A 66 4.17 -12.25 -16.32
CA THR A 66 4.98 -13.40 -16.76
C THR A 66 5.86 -13.94 -15.62
N SER A 67 6.46 -15.11 -15.81
CA SER A 67 7.41 -15.71 -14.84
C SER A 67 8.62 -14.83 -14.54
N ASP A 68 8.96 -13.89 -15.44
CA ASP A 68 10.05 -12.92 -15.22
C ASP A 68 9.63 -11.81 -14.26
N ASN A 69 8.34 -11.49 -14.22
CA ASN A 69 7.79 -10.33 -13.52
C ASN A 69 6.99 -10.68 -12.27
N LEU A 70 6.54 -11.92 -12.15
CA LEU A 70 5.80 -12.45 -11.01
C LEU A 70 6.45 -13.74 -10.52
N LYS A 71 6.79 -13.75 -9.23
CA LYS A 71 7.19 -14.95 -8.52
C LYS A 71 6.20 -15.23 -7.40
N ILE A 72 5.60 -16.41 -7.40
CA ILE A 72 4.86 -16.98 -6.28
C ILE A 72 5.79 -18.03 -5.66
N TYR A 73 6.07 -17.92 -4.36
CA TYR A 73 7.05 -18.80 -3.70
C TYR A 73 6.46 -20.15 -3.32
N ASP A 74 5.17 -20.18 -3.02
CA ASP A 74 4.42 -21.38 -2.64
C ASP A 74 3.00 -21.30 -3.23
N PRO A 75 2.72 -22.01 -4.34
CA PRO A 75 1.43 -21.94 -5.03
C PRO A 75 0.29 -22.62 -4.25
N ASP A 76 0.59 -23.44 -3.23
CA ASP A 76 -0.42 -24.05 -2.38
C ASP A 76 -0.93 -23.04 -1.32
N VAL A 77 -0.11 -22.03 -0.99
CA VAL A 77 -0.44 -20.97 -0.02
C VAL A 77 -0.90 -19.69 -0.71
N THR A 78 -0.25 -19.30 -1.80
CA THR A 78 -0.46 -18.01 -2.46
C THR A 78 -0.80 -18.19 -3.92
N VAL A 79 -1.85 -17.52 -4.36
CA VAL A 79 -2.26 -17.47 -5.77
C VAL A 79 -2.28 -16.04 -6.27
N LEU A 80 -2.09 -15.84 -7.58
CA LEU A 80 -2.34 -14.55 -8.19
C LEU A 80 -3.82 -14.18 -8.00
N ASN A 81 -4.10 -12.94 -7.58
CA ASN A 81 -5.47 -12.49 -7.44
C ASN A 81 -6.13 -12.35 -8.82
N SER A 82 -7.32 -12.93 -9.00
CA SER A 82 -8.09 -12.76 -10.23
C SER A 82 -8.64 -11.34 -10.38
N TYR A 83 -8.79 -10.60 -9.27
CA TYR A 83 -9.11 -9.18 -9.28
C TYR A 83 -7.85 -8.35 -9.59
N HIS A 84 -7.89 -7.60 -10.68
CA HIS A 84 -6.78 -6.76 -11.17
C HIS A 84 -7.15 -5.28 -11.32
N GLY A 85 -8.41 -4.90 -11.06
CA GLY A 85 -8.84 -3.51 -11.08
C GLY A 85 -10.31 -3.27 -11.42
N GLY A 86 -10.65 -2.01 -11.60
CA GLY A 86 -11.94 -1.49 -12.04
C GLY A 86 -11.81 -0.02 -12.41
N ALA A 87 -12.90 0.65 -12.77
CA ALA A 87 -12.89 2.02 -13.31
C ALA A 87 -12.10 3.07 -12.48
N TYR A 88 -11.89 2.80 -11.20
CA TYR A 88 -11.21 3.70 -10.26
C TYR A 88 -9.87 3.17 -9.72
N GLN A 89 -9.43 1.97 -10.10
CA GLN A 89 -8.17 1.39 -9.60
C GLN A 89 -7.61 0.29 -10.52
N GLN A 90 -6.28 0.18 -10.59
CA GLN A 90 -5.60 -1.03 -11.04
C GLN A 90 -4.75 -1.56 -9.89
N THR A 91 -4.71 -2.89 -9.72
CA THR A 91 -3.90 -3.52 -8.68
C THR A 91 -3.04 -4.67 -9.23
N THR A 92 -1.82 -4.74 -8.73
CA THR A 92 -0.98 -5.94 -8.79
C THR A 92 -1.05 -6.63 -7.44
N SER A 93 -1.64 -7.82 -7.36
CA SER A 93 -1.90 -8.45 -6.06
C SER A 93 -1.88 -9.97 -6.07
N GLY A 94 -1.57 -10.54 -4.90
CA GLY A 94 -1.67 -11.97 -4.62
C GLY A 94 -2.59 -12.23 -3.42
N LEU A 95 -3.23 -13.39 -3.39
CA LEU A 95 -4.05 -13.86 -2.27
C LEU A 95 -3.31 -15.00 -1.57
N SER A 96 -2.96 -14.79 -0.31
CA SER A 96 -2.29 -15.80 0.51
C SER A 96 -3.23 -16.30 1.61
N LEU A 97 -3.24 -17.60 1.88
CA LEU A 97 -3.93 -18.15 3.06
C LEU A 97 -3.36 -17.52 4.34
N THR A 98 -4.25 -17.09 5.25
CA THR A 98 -3.86 -16.62 6.58
C THR A 98 -3.79 -17.78 7.57
N ASP A 99 -3.12 -17.56 8.70
CA ASP A 99 -3.26 -18.45 9.85
C ASP A 99 -4.62 -18.22 10.48
N GLN A 100 -5.53 -19.19 10.33
CA GLN A 100 -6.91 -19.07 10.80
C GLN A 100 -6.99 -18.97 12.33
N ALA A 101 -6.02 -19.54 13.05
CA ALA A 101 -5.98 -19.50 14.51
C ALA A 101 -5.66 -18.10 15.06
N CYS A 102 -5.15 -17.18 14.23
CA CYS A 102 -4.74 -15.84 14.65
C CYS A 102 -5.85 -14.77 14.52
N TYR A 103 -7.09 -15.17 14.22
CA TYR A 103 -8.24 -14.27 14.32
C TYR A 103 -8.74 -14.17 15.77
N GLU A 104 -9.33 -13.02 16.11
CA GLU A 104 -9.75 -12.66 17.48
C GLU A 104 -10.67 -13.71 18.13
N LEU A 105 -11.58 -14.30 17.36
CA LEU A 105 -12.59 -15.24 17.86
C LEU A 105 -12.10 -16.71 17.87
N ASP A 106 -10.88 -16.98 17.42
CA ASP A 106 -10.25 -18.29 17.49
C ASP A 106 -9.21 -18.29 18.63
N SER A 107 -7.95 -18.65 18.35
CA SER A 107 -6.92 -18.83 19.35
C SER A 107 -6.19 -17.52 19.72
N GLY A 108 -6.39 -16.45 18.94
CA GLY A 108 -5.89 -15.10 19.26
C GLY A 108 -4.37 -14.94 19.17
N CYS A 109 -3.70 -15.70 18.31
CA CYS A 109 -2.25 -15.53 18.08
C CYS A 109 -1.90 -14.28 17.26
N TYR A 110 -0.62 -13.90 17.26
CA TYR A 110 -0.10 -12.84 16.39
C TYR A 110 0.55 -13.43 15.16
N ASN A 111 0.27 -12.82 14.00
CA ASN A 111 0.90 -13.17 12.75
C ASN A 111 1.74 -12.03 12.17
N VAL A 112 2.78 -12.37 11.40
CA VAL A 112 3.72 -11.40 10.82
C VAL A 112 3.42 -11.16 9.35
N TYR A 113 2.94 -9.95 9.06
CA TYR A 113 2.76 -9.41 7.71
C TYR A 113 3.78 -8.31 7.44
N GLY A 114 4.08 -8.09 6.16
CA GLY A 114 4.91 -6.95 5.77
C GLY A 114 5.32 -7.02 4.31
N PHE A 115 6.01 -5.99 3.86
CA PHE A 115 6.56 -5.96 2.51
C PHE A 115 7.97 -5.39 2.52
N LYS A 116 8.75 -5.84 1.56
CA LYS A 116 10.06 -5.30 1.22
C LYS A 116 9.96 -4.78 -0.20
N TYR A 117 10.42 -3.56 -0.45
CA TYR A 117 10.45 -3.03 -1.80
C TYR A 117 11.78 -2.35 -2.09
N LYS A 118 12.12 -2.33 -3.38
CA LYS A 118 13.23 -1.58 -3.95
C LYS A 118 12.65 -0.64 -5.01
N PRO A 119 12.76 0.69 -4.84
CA PRO A 119 12.26 1.65 -5.81
C PRO A 119 12.97 1.58 -7.17
N GLY A 120 12.30 2.11 -8.21
CA GLY A 120 12.88 2.37 -9.52
C GLY A 120 12.20 1.66 -10.69
N PHE A 121 12.58 2.06 -11.90
CA PHE A 121 12.17 1.45 -13.17
C PHE A 121 12.93 0.15 -13.46
N ASP A 122 14.24 0.16 -13.19
CA ASP A 122 15.13 -0.94 -13.53
C ASP A 122 15.51 -1.74 -12.27
N ASN A 123 15.18 -3.03 -12.25
CA ASN A 123 15.40 -3.92 -11.09
C ASN A 123 14.68 -3.45 -9.82
N GLY A 124 13.59 -2.71 -9.96
CA GLY A 124 12.67 -2.42 -8.87
C GLY A 124 11.83 -3.66 -8.57
N TYR A 125 11.47 -3.87 -7.31
CA TYR A 125 10.58 -4.97 -6.95
C TYR A 125 9.81 -4.68 -5.68
N ILE A 126 8.74 -5.43 -5.48
CA ILE A 126 8.04 -5.56 -4.21
C ILE A 126 7.95 -7.05 -3.89
N THR A 127 8.34 -7.42 -2.67
CA THR A 127 8.15 -8.75 -2.11
C THR A 127 7.26 -8.63 -0.89
N TRP A 128 6.15 -9.35 -0.89
CA TRP A 128 5.26 -9.40 0.26
C TRP A 128 5.59 -10.60 1.16
N ILE A 129 5.28 -10.42 2.44
CA ILE A 129 5.52 -11.36 3.53
C ILE A 129 4.18 -11.63 4.19
N SER A 130 3.86 -12.90 4.33
CA SER A 130 2.73 -13.40 5.12
C SER A 130 3.24 -14.55 5.98
N SER A 131 2.77 -14.63 7.22
CA SER A 131 3.24 -15.62 8.19
C SER A 131 4.76 -15.67 8.35
N GLY A 132 5.39 -14.50 8.32
CA GLY A 132 6.84 -14.35 8.45
C GLY A 132 7.66 -14.88 7.27
N LYS A 133 7.03 -15.30 6.17
CA LYS A 133 7.67 -15.87 4.97
C LYS A 133 7.36 -15.01 3.75
N ALA A 134 8.30 -14.92 2.82
CA ALA A 134 8.05 -14.30 1.52
C ALA A 134 7.02 -15.14 0.74
N VAL A 135 5.96 -14.50 0.26
CA VAL A 135 4.83 -15.19 -0.41
C VAL A 135 4.73 -14.89 -1.90
N GLY A 136 5.07 -13.65 -2.29
CA GLY A 136 5.14 -13.28 -3.69
C GLY A 136 6.08 -12.11 -3.92
N THR A 137 6.63 -12.03 -5.13
CA THR A 137 7.42 -10.90 -5.61
C THR A 137 6.88 -10.45 -6.96
N ILE A 138 6.70 -9.13 -7.11
CA ILE A 138 6.51 -8.49 -8.40
C ILE A 138 7.73 -7.64 -8.74
N ASN A 139 8.16 -7.70 -9.99
CA ASN A 139 9.27 -6.91 -10.53
C ASN A 139 8.73 -5.75 -11.36
N SER A 140 9.48 -4.64 -11.41
CA SER A 140 9.11 -3.42 -12.15
C SER A 140 8.85 -3.67 -13.64
N GLY A 141 9.48 -4.70 -14.24
CA GLY A 141 9.23 -5.11 -15.62
C GLY A 141 7.76 -5.50 -15.90
N GLY A 142 7.02 -5.92 -14.87
CA GLY A 142 5.58 -6.20 -14.98
C GLY A 142 4.73 -4.96 -15.25
N LEU A 143 5.29 -3.78 -14.98
CA LEU A 143 4.65 -2.47 -15.14
C LEU A 143 5.25 -1.72 -16.33
N GLY A 144 5.60 -2.45 -17.39
CA GLY A 144 6.08 -1.89 -18.66
C GLY A 144 5.09 -0.91 -19.32
N PRO A 145 5.51 -0.30 -20.44
CA PRO A 145 4.65 0.60 -21.21
C PRO A 145 3.43 -0.15 -21.76
N ASP A 146 2.35 0.59 -21.97
CA ASP A 146 1.11 0.09 -22.55
C ASP A 146 0.64 1.04 -23.64
N THR A 147 0.75 0.57 -24.87
CA THR A 147 0.46 1.33 -26.07
C THR A 147 -1.03 1.52 -26.33
N GLU A 148 -1.91 0.68 -25.77
CA GLU A 148 -3.36 0.84 -25.97
C GLU A 148 -3.90 2.03 -25.19
N THR A 149 -3.35 2.27 -24.00
CA THR A 149 -3.66 3.44 -23.17
C THR A 149 -2.65 4.59 -23.33
N GLU A 150 -1.65 4.44 -24.20
CA GLU A 150 -0.58 5.42 -24.44
C GLU A 150 0.20 5.83 -23.16
N ILE A 151 0.40 4.88 -22.24
CA ILE A 151 1.13 5.13 -20.98
C ILE A 151 2.52 4.50 -21.01
N GLY A 152 3.48 5.19 -20.40
CA GLY A 152 4.83 4.68 -20.22
C GLY A 152 4.94 3.61 -19.12
N ALA A 153 6.15 3.06 -18.97
CA ALA A 153 6.45 2.20 -17.84
C ALA A 153 6.20 2.93 -16.51
N ARG A 154 5.81 2.18 -15.48
CA ARG A 154 5.66 2.69 -14.11
C ARG A 154 6.76 2.11 -13.23
N LEU A 155 7.31 2.96 -12.37
CA LEU A 155 8.34 2.59 -11.42
C LEU A 155 7.74 1.93 -10.17
N ILE A 156 8.52 1.11 -9.48
CA ILE A 156 8.21 0.80 -8.08
C ILE A 156 8.45 2.09 -7.27
N PRO A 157 7.45 2.57 -6.47
CA PRO A 157 7.43 3.92 -5.90
C PRO A 157 8.74 4.35 -5.25
N GLN A 158 9.20 5.55 -5.63
CA GLN A 158 10.33 6.25 -5.00
C GLN A 158 9.89 7.23 -3.91
N GLU A 159 8.63 7.64 -3.94
CA GLU A 159 8.10 8.60 -2.97
C GLU A 159 7.95 7.97 -1.58
N PRO A 160 8.18 8.75 -0.51
CA PRO A 160 7.89 8.29 0.84
C PRO A 160 6.39 8.02 1.00
N MET A 161 6.06 6.82 1.50
CA MET A 161 4.70 6.42 1.83
C MET A 161 4.45 6.49 3.34
N TYR A 162 3.20 6.67 3.73
CA TYR A 162 2.77 6.53 5.11
C TYR A 162 2.29 5.10 5.37
N ILE A 163 2.48 4.61 6.59
CA ILE A 163 1.89 3.34 7.04
C ILE A 163 0.52 3.64 7.64
N ILE A 164 -0.50 2.99 7.12
CA ILE A 164 -1.87 3.04 7.63
C ILE A 164 -2.24 1.63 8.07
N VAL A 165 -2.79 1.50 9.27
CA VAL A 165 -3.35 0.24 9.77
C VAL A 165 -4.74 0.55 10.30
N ASN A 166 -5.76 -0.10 9.75
CA ASN A 166 -7.16 0.11 10.09
C ASN A 166 -7.88 -1.23 10.25
N LEU A 167 -9.00 -1.20 10.97
CA LEU A 167 -9.96 -2.30 11.01
C LEU A 167 -11.28 -1.75 10.50
N GLY A 168 -11.82 -2.37 9.46
CA GLY A 168 -13.09 -1.99 8.86
C GLY A 168 -13.56 -3.04 7.88
N PHE A 169 -14.84 -2.97 7.53
CA PHE A 169 -15.45 -3.84 6.52
C PHE A 169 -16.25 -2.98 5.53
N SER A 170 -16.42 -3.50 4.31
CA SER A 170 -17.24 -2.86 3.27
C SER A 170 -17.86 -3.93 2.40
N LEU A 171 -19.10 -3.71 1.98
CA LEU A 171 -19.77 -4.53 0.97
C LEU A 171 -19.05 -4.53 -0.38
N ASN A 172 -18.14 -3.57 -0.61
CA ASN A 172 -17.32 -3.50 -1.82
C ASN A 172 -16.08 -4.43 -1.78
N PHE A 173 -15.73 -4.99 -0.61
CA PHE A 173 -14.58 -5.89 -0.46
C PHE A 173 -14.97 -7.37 -0.47
N GLY A 174 -16.19 -7.67 -0.06
CA GLY A 174 -16.76 -9.01 -0.04
C GLY A 174 -18.17 -8.95 0.53
N GLY A 175 -18.91 -10.04 0.43
CA GLY A 175 -20.17 -10.10 1.18
C GLY A 175 -19.91 -10.20 2.68
N ILE A 176 -20.90 -9.80 3.46
CA ILE A 176 -20.83 -9.77 4.92
C ILE A 176 -21.98 -10.59 5.44
N ASP A 177 -21.67 -11.54 6.32
CA ASP A 177 -22.67 -12.27 7.09
C ASP A 177 -23.08 -11.44 8.32
N PHE A 178 -24.09 -10.58 8.13
CA PHE A 178 -24.60 -9.73 9.20
C PHE A 178 -25.33 -10.49 10.30
N ASP A 179 -25.76 -11.72 10.05
CA ASP A 179 -26.48 -12.52 11.05
C ASP A 179 -25.49 -13.11 12.08
N ASN A 180 -24.25 -13.41 11.66
CA ASN A 180 -23.23 -14.01 12.52
C ASN A 180 -22.10 -13.08 12.96
N ILE A 181 -21.98 -11.87 12.38
CA ILE A 181 -20.94 -10.91 12.76
C ILE A 181 -21.05 -10.48 14.24
N GLN A 182 -19.92 -10.50 14.96
CA GLN A 182 -19.85 -10.13 16.36
C GLN A 182 -19.24 -8.73 16.52
N PHE A 183 -19.83 -7.91 17.38
CA PHE A 183 -19.32 -6.58 17.73
C PHE A 183 -19.26 -6.38 19.25
N PRO A 184 -18.28 -5.61 19.77
CA PRO A 184 -17.19 -4.97 19.04
C PRO A 184 -16.15 -5.96 18.52
N ALA A 185 -15.49 -5.63 17.41
CA ALA A 185 -14.35 -6.38 16.87
C ALA A 185 -13.03 -5.63 17.13
N THR A 186 -11.96 -6.37 17.40
CA THR A 186 -10.66 -5.84 17.80
C THR A 186 -9.54 -6.32 16.89
N MET A 187 -8.75 -5.39 16.38
CA MET A 187 -7.47 -5.69 15.72
C MET A 187 -6.34 -5.36 16.70
N MET A 188 -5.56 -6.37 17.08
CA MET A 188 -4.43 -6.21 17.98
C MET A 188 -3.12 -6.13 17.19
N ILE A 189 -2.26 -5.18 17.55
CA ILE A 189 -0.94 -4.99 16.94
C ILE A 189 0.10 -5.07 18.04
N ASP A 190 0.93 -6.12 18.03
CA ASP A 190 2.05 -6.25 18.96
C ASP A 190 3.19 -5.27 18.60
N TYR A 191 3.57 -5.23 17.33
CA TYR A 191 4.61 -4.29 16.85
C TYR A 191 4.43 -3.89 15.39
N ILE A 192 5.05 -2.75 15.04
CA ILE A 192 5.34 -2.33 13.67
C ILE A 192 6.84 -2.04 13.58
N ARG A 193 7.49 -2.51 12.51
CA ARG A 193 8.92 -2.30 12.28
C ARG A 193 9.16 -1.75 10.88
N VAL A 194 10.04 -0.76 10.79
CA VAL A 194 10.50 -0.16 9.53
C VAL A 194 12.01 -0.33 9.44
N TYR A 195 12.49 -0.76 8.28
CA TYR A 195 13.89 -1.10 8.05
C TYR A 195 14.44 -0.28 6.87
N GLN A 196 15.65 0.26 7.02
CA GLN A 196 16.41 0.91 5.95
C GLN A 196 17.80 0.29 5.82
N PRO A 197 18.29 0.01 4.60
CA PRO A 197 19.58 -0.65 4.40
C PRO A 197 20.68 -0.02 5.24
N SER A 198 21.49 -0.86 5.89
CA SER A 198 22.53 -0.41 6.81
C SER A 198 23.52 0.60 6.21
N ASN A 199 23.66 0.59 4.89
CA ASN A 199 24.51 1.46 4.08
C ASN A 199 23.73 2.52 3.28
N ALA A 200 22.40 2.62 3.46
CA ALA A 200 21.54 3.55 2.75
C ALA A 200 20.44 4.10 3.67
N HIS A 201 20.84 4.71 4.78
CA HIS A 201 19.92 5.45 5.64
C HIS A 201 19.57 6.78 5.00
N ASN A 202 18.27 7.07 4.94
CA ASN A 202 17.76 8.32 4.42
C ASN A 202 16.57 8.77 5.27
N ILE A 203 16.82 9.69 6.19
CA ILE A 203 15.83 10.16 7.17
C ILE A 203 15.79 11.69 7.09
N GLY A 204 14.58 12.25 6.99
CA GLY A 204 14.36 13.70 6.96
C GLY A 204 13.46 14.12 5.80
N CYS A 205 13.21 15.42 5.72
CA CYS A 205 12.38 16.04 4.69
C CYS A 205 13.19 16.68 3.57
N ASP A 206 14.51 16.42 3.51
CA ASP A 206 15.43 16.99 2.52
C ASP A 206 16.52 16.00 2.08
N PRO A 207 16.14 14.84 1.55
CA PRO A 207 17.11 13.86 1.06
C PRO A 207 17.87 14.41 -0.15
N LEU A 208 19.17 14.09 -0.28
CA LEU A 208 20.03 14.58 -1.38
C LEU A 208 19.45 14.34 -2.79
N GLY A 209 18.78 13.19 -2.99
CA GLY A 209 18.15 12.83 -4.27
C GLY A 209 16.77 13.46 -4.50
N PHE A 210 16.13 13.99 -3.45
CA PHE A 210 14.85 14.70 -3.52
C PHE A 210 14.89 15.91 -2.58
N PRO A 211 15.63 16.98 -2.93
CA PRO A 211 15.77 18.14 -2.08
C PRO A 211 14.43 18.88 -1.99
N THR A 212 13.69 18.61 -0.91
CA THR A 212 12.32 19.11 -0.70
C THR A 212 12.22 20.11 0.45
N ALA A 213 13.31 20.41 1.19
CA ALA A 213 13.29 21.40 2.27
C ALA A 213 12.72 22.73 1.79
N THR A 214 13.29 23.29 0.71
CA THR A 214 12.81 24.56 0.17
C THR A 214 11.34 24.49 -0.19
N TYR A 215 10.85 23.42 -0.84
CA TYR A 215 9.42 23.29 -1.17
C TYR A 215 8.53 23.28 0.07
N ILE A 216 8.91 22.52 1.09
CA ILE A 216 8.15 22.37 2.34
C ILE A 216 8.18 23.66 3.18
N GLU A 217 9.32 24.35 3.17
CA GLU A 217 9.59 25.57 3.95
C GLU A 217 9.23 26.86 3.20
N THR A 218 8.97 26.81 1.88
CA THR A 218 8.70 28.01 1.06
C THR A 218 7.56 28.83 1.66
N PRO A 219 7.84 30.08 2.09
CA PRO A 219 6.81 30.98 2.59
C PRO A 219 6.09 31.60 1.39
N ALA A 220 4.91 31.11 1.05
CA ALA A 220 4.04 31.78 0.09
C ALA A 220 3.29 32.93 0.80
N LYS A 221 3.97 34.09 0.91
CA LYS A 221 3.51 35.41 1.42
C LYS A 221 2.94 35.51 2.84
N GLU A 222 2.46 34.44 3.47
CA GLU A 222 2.17 34.35 4.89
C GLU A 222 2.54 32.94 5.39
N LEU A 223 3.08 32.87 6.60
CA LEU A 223 3.88 31.80 7.20
C LEU A 223 3.30 30.37 7.02
N TYR A 224 4.03 29.47 6.32
CA TYR A 224 3.86 27.99 6.31
C TYR A 224 2.71 27.33 5.52
N ARG A 225 2.53 27.67 4.23
CA ARG A 225 1.50 27.10 3.34
C ARG A 225 1.63 25.62 2.92
N TYR A 226 2.69 24.89 3.29
CA TYR A 226 2.80 23.45 3.00
C TYR A 226 3.17 22.59 4.20
N LYS A 227 3.99 23.08 5.13
CA LYS A 227 4.34 22.34 6.34
C LYS A 227 3.11 21.88 7.13
N ASP A 228 2.10 22.75 7.28
CA ASP A 228 0.87 22.40 7.99
C ASP A 228 0.11 21.26 7.31
N ALA A 229 0.11 21.15 5.98
CA ALA A 229 -0.50 20.01 5.28
C ALA A 229 0.11 18.66 5.71
N TYR A 230 1.39 18.67 6.07
CA TYR A 230 2.14 17.46 6.45
C TYR A 230 2.24 17.25 7.97
N THR A 231 1.91 18.26 8.78
CA THR A 231 1.99 18.18 10.25
C THR A 231 0.64 18.31 10.97
N ASN A 232 -0.43 18.74 10.28
CA ASN A 232 -1.75 18.90 10.86
C ASN A 232 -2.74 17.85 10.33
N PHE A 233 -3.07 16.87 11.18
CA PHE A 233 -3.98 15.79 10.86
C PHE A 233 -5.41 16.25 10.52
N LYS A 234 -5.81 17.48 10.87
CA LYS A 234 -7.15 18.02 10.56
C LYS A 234 -7.28 18.45 9.10
N LEU A 235 -6.16 18.65 8.40
CA LEU A 235 -6.15 19.09 7.01
C LEU A 235 -6.23 17.85 6.10
N THR A 236 -7.44 17.55 5.64
CA THR A 236 -7.72 16.33 4.87
C THR A 236 -7.74 16.53 3.36
N GLY A 237 -7.65 17.78 2.88
CA GLY A 237 -7.59 18.11 1.46
C GLY A 237 -7.07 19.53 1.21
N TRP A 238 -6.61 19.80 -0.01
CA TRP A 238 -5.99 21.08 -0.39
C TRP A 238 -7.00 22.23 -0.52
N SER A 239 -8.18 21.96 -1.07
CA SER A 239 -9.19 22.97 -1.40
C SER A 239 -10.04 23.39 -0.19
N PHE A 240 -10.79 24.50 -0.36
CA PHE A 240 -11.81 24.93 0.60
C PHE A 240 -12.89 23.85 0.78
N PRO A 241 -13.40 23.61 2.00
CA PRO A 241 -13.12 24.31 3.26
C PRO A 241 -11.97 23.73 4.08
N ASN A 242 -11.19 22.78 3.55
CA ASN A 242 -10.14 22.10 4.29
C ASN A 242 -8.90 22.99 4.47
N TYR A 243 -7.93 22.91 3.56
CA TYR A 243 -6.68 23.67 3.70
C TYR A 243 -6.69 25.04 3.00
N ASN A 244 -7.69 25.28 2.13
CA ASN A 244 -7.85 26.53 1.39
C ASN A 244 -6.56 26.98 0.65
N GLN A 245 -5.85 26.02 0.07
CA GLN A 245 -4.63 26.23 -0.72
C GLN A 245 -4.85 25.84 -2.18
N THR A 246 -4.00 26.37 -3.06
CA THR A 246 -3.92 25.91 -4.45
C THR A 246 -3.52 24.44 -4.46
N VAL A 247 -4.32 23.61 -5.14
CA VAL A 247 -3.98 22.20 -5.37
C VAL A 247 -2.65 22.14 -6.12
N PRO A 248 -1.62 21.45 -5.61
CA PRO A 248 -0.35 21.27 -6.31
C PRO A 248 -0.61 20.72 -7.71
N LYS A 249 -0.15 21.43 -8.73
CA LYS A 249 -0.28 21.01 -10.12
C LYS A 249 0.89 20.11 -10.48
N ASN A 250 0.64 19.06 -11.27
CA ASN A 250 1.74 18.44 -12.00
C ASN A 250 2.11 19.35 -13.19
N ARG A 251 3.36 19.26 -13.67
CA ARG A 251 3.80 20.02 -14.85
C ARG A 251 3.14 19.54 -16.15
N LEU A 252 2.51 18.36 -16.12
CA LEU A 252 2.08 17.63 -17.31
C LEU A 252 0.62 17.84 -17.73
N ASN A 253 -0.25 18.47 -16.93
CA ASN A 253 -1.66 18.69 -17.33
C ASN A 253 -2.10 20.16 -17.24
N GLY A 254 -2.22 20.80 -18.40
CA GLY A 254 -2.94 22.06 -18.62
C GLY A 254 -4.07 21.97 -19.64
N GLY A 255 -4.24 20.83 -20.32
CA GLY A 255 -5.34 20.58 -21.24
C GLY A 255 -5.67 19.10 -21.22
N CYS A 256 -6.79 18.77 -20.58
CA CYS A 256 -7.57 17.60 -20.97
C CYS A 256 -8.55 18.05 -22.05
#